data_AF-T0YPX1-F1
#
_entry.id   AF-T0YPX1-F1
#
_cell.length_a   1.000
_cell.length_b   1.000
_cell.length_c   1.000
_cell.angle_alpha   90.00
_cell.angle_beta   90.00
_cell.angle_gamma   90.00
#
_symmetry.space_group_name_H-M   'P 1'
#
loop_
_entity.id
_entity.type
_entity.pdbx_description
1 polymer ?
#
loop_
_entity_poly.entity_id
_entity_poly.type
_entity_poly.pdbx_seq_one_letter_code
_entity_poly.pdbx_strand_id
1 'polypeptide(L)'
;FESLDVEVPEQRHAGETPADYVQRVARAKAMAGWARVHGAQSAWVLGADTEVVLDDRVFGKPADAAEALDMLQRLRGREHEVLSALCLLGEDGERRALVRSTVRFAPLDAETLRTYVASGE
;
A
#
# COMPACT_ATOMS: atom_id res chain seq x y z
N PHE A 1 -7.84 10.59 16.28
CA PHE A 1 -7.08 9.34 16.44
C PHE A 1 -5.66 9.70 16.84
N GLU A 2 -4.91 8.75 17.39
CA GLU A 2 -3.47 8.87 17.66
C GLU A 2 -2.72 7.96 16.67
N SER A 3 -1.54 8.37 16.23
CA SER A 3 -0.69 7.57 15.34
C SER A 3 0.22 6.66 16.15
N LEU A 4 0.20 5.37 15.83
CA LEU A 4 1.10 4.37 16.40
C LEU A 4 2.14 4.01 15.35
N ASP A 5 3.42 4.20 15.67
CA ASP A 5 4.51 3.81 14.77
C ASP A 5 4.81 2.31 14.92
N VAL A 6 4.45 1.48 13.94
CA VAL A 6 4.60 0.02 14.01
C VAL A 6 5.43 -0.49 12.84
N GLU A 7 6.33 -1.41 13.14
CA GLU A 7 7.15 -2.07 12.14
C GLU A 7 6.58 -3.46 11.85
N VAL A 8 6.26 -3.73 10.60
CA VAL A 8 5.78 -5.04 10.14
C VAL A 8 6.49 -5.43 8.84
N PRO A 9 6.70 -6.73 8.56
CA PRO A 9 7.29 -7.15 7.30
C PRO A 9 6.38 -6.84 6.09
N GLU A 10 6.85 -5.95 5.22
CA GLU A 10 6.20 -5.55 3.97
C GLU A 10 6.85 -6.25 2.77
N GLN A 11 6.91 -7.58 2.83
CA GLN A 11 7.42 -8.40 1.73
C GLN A 11 6.33 -9.38 1.28
N ARG A 12 6.02 -9.37 -0.03
CA ARG A 12 5.05 -10.29 -0.62
C ARG A 12 5.59 -11.71 -0.59
N HIS A 13 4.77 -12.66 -0.17
CA HIS A 13 5.16 -14.07 -0.10
C HIS A 13 5.11 -14.72 -1.49
N ALA A 14 5.82 -15.83 -1.69
CA ALA A 14 5.75 -16.59 -2.92
C ALA A 14 4.33 -17.12 -3.17
N GLY A 15 3.78 -16.82 -4.35
CA GLY A 15 2.42 -17.22 -4.75
C GLY A 15 1.28 -16.43 -4.08
N GLU A 16 1.58 -15.45 -3.22
CA GLU A 16 0.56 -14.57 -2.63
C GLU A 16 0.01 -13.64 -3.69
N THR A 17 -1.30 -13.44 -3.77
CA THR A 17 -1.89 -12.47 -4.72
C THR A 17 -1.67 -11.03 -4.23
N PRO A 18 -1.69 -10.01 -5.10
CA PRO A 18 -1.59 -8.61 -4.67
C PRO A 18 -2.68 -8.22 -3.66
N ALA A 19 -3.90 -8.75 -3.82
CA ALA A 19 -5.02 -8.51 -2.92
C ALA A 19 -4.81 -9.15 -1.55
N ASP A 20 -4.27 -10.36 -1.48
CA ASP A 20 -3.96 -11.03 -0.21
C ASP A 20 -2.79 -10.34 0.50
N TYR A 21 -1.78 -9.94 -0.26
CA TYR A 21 -0.61 -9.21 0.24
C TYR A 21 -1.00 -7.92 0.96
N VAL A 22 -1.70 -7.00 0.27
CA VAL A 22 -2.10 -5.69 0.85
C VAL A 22 -3.02 -5.87 2.07
N GLN A 23 -3.94 -6.86 2.03
CA GLN A 23 -4.80 -7.17 3.18
C GLN A 23 -4.02 -7.73 4.37
N ARG A 24 -3.03 -8.60 4.12
CA ARG A 24 -2.17 -9.15 5.16
C ARG A 24 -1.35 -8.05 5.83
N VAL A 25 -0.76 -7.15 5.05
CA VAL A 25 0.04 -6.03 5.59
C VAL A 25 -0.85 -5.07 6.41
N ALA A 26 -2.00 -4.66 5.88
CA ALA A 26 -2.95 -3.81 6.62
C ALA A 26 -3.37 -4.45 7.95
N ARG A 27 -3.65 -5.76 7.94
CA ARG A 27 -3.96 -6.52 9.15
C ARG A 27 -2.80 -6.59 10.12
N ALA A 28 -1.58 -6.87 9.64
CA ALA A 28 -0.40 -6.94 10.47
C ALA A 28 -0.14 -5.61 11.20
N LYS A 29 -0.31 -4.47 10.50
CA LYS A 29 -0.24 -3.12 11.09
C LYS A 29 -1.28 -2.95 12.20
N ALA A 30 -2.54 -3.34 11.96
CA ALA A 30 -3.60 -3.26 12.96
C ALA A 30 -3.29 -4.13 14.20
N MET A 31 -2.82 -5.36 14.01
CA MET A 31 -2.44 -6.26 15.11
C MET A 31 -1.25 -5.74 15.92
N ALA A 32 -0.22 -5.21 15.25
CA ALA A 32 0.94 -4.63 15.91
C ALA A 32 0.55 -3.38 16.72
N GLY A 33 -0.34 -2.53 16.17
CA GLY A 33 -0.88 -1.38 16.89
C GLY A 33 -1.73 -1.81 18.09
N TRP A 34 -2.57 -2.83 17.91
CA TRP A 34 -3.39 -3.40 18.99
C TRP A 34 -2.51 -3.88 20.15
N ALA A 35 -1.41 -4.58 19.87
CA ALA A 35 -0.44 -5.01 20.88
C ALA A 35 0.10 -3.85 21.76
N ARG A 36 0.15 -2.62 21.24
CA ARG A 36 0.64 -1.44 21.98
C ARG A 36 -0.41 -0.75 22.83
N VAL A 37 -1.69 -0.93 22.50
CA VAL A 37 -2.82 -0.26 23.19
C VAL A 37 -3.63 -1.22 24.06
N HIS A 38 -3.15 -2.45 24.29
CA HIS A 38 -3.81 -3.40 25.20
C HIS A 38 -4.00 -2.76 26.57
N GLY A 39 -5.26 -2.64 27.00
CA GLY A 39 -5.65 -2.04 28.28
C GLY A 39 -6.28 -0.64 28.19
N ALA A 40 -6.22 0.01 27.03
CA ALA A 40 -7.02 1.21 26.76
C ALA A 40 -8.48 0.80 26.51
N GLN A 41 -9.36 1.05 27.49
CA GLN A 41 -10.78 0.72 27.38
C GLN A 41 -11.38 1.32 26.10
N SER A 42 -12.08 0.51 25.31
CA SER A 42 -12.81 0.95 24.10
C SER A 42 -11.93 1.51 22.96
N ALA A 43 -10.63 1.17 22.93
CA ALA A 43 -9.78 1.54 21.81
C ALA A 43 -10.11 0.75 20.54
N TRP A 44 -9.93 1.40 19.39
CA TRP A 44 -9.93 0.76 18.08
C TRP A 44 -8.63 1.10 17.36
N VAL A 45 -8.05 0.13 16.67
CA VAL A 45 -6.84 0.30 15.87
C VAL A 45 -7.16 0.08 14.41
N LEU A 46 -6.85 1.08 13.59
CA LEU A 46 -6.97 1.02 12.14
C LEU A 46 -5.59 0.81 11.53
N GLY A 47 -5.38 -0.35 10.90
CA GLY A 47 -4.28 -0.59 9.98
C GLY A 47 -4.74 -0.38 8.54
N ALA A 48 -3.88 0.20 7.71
CA ALA A 48 -4.14 0.42 6.30
C ALA A 48 -2.88 0.15 5.49
N ASP A 49 -3.06 -0.28 4.25
CA ASP A 49 -1.99 -0.50 3.29
C ASP A 49 -2.50 -0.22 1.87
N THR A 50 -1.62 0.24 0.97
CA THR A 50 -2.01 0.58 -0.40
C THR A 50 -0.90 0.26 -1.38
N GLU A 51 -1.27 -0.44 -2.45
CA GLU A 51 -0.33 -0.95 -3.43
C GLU A 51 -0.81 -0.68 -4.86
N VAL A 52 0.13 -0.32 -5.73
CA VAL A 52 -0.11 -0.17 -7.17
C VAL A 52 0.18 -1.51 -7.85
N VAL A 53 -0.73 -1.95 -8.74
CA VAL A 53 -0.66 -3.27 -9.37
C VAL A 53 -0.82 -3.16 -10.89
N LEU A 54 0.14 -3.72 -11.64
CA LEU A 54 0.07 -3.83 -13.10
C LEU A 54 0.53 -5.24 -13.51
N ASP A 55 -0.31 -5.97 -14.24
CA ASP A 55 -0.04 -7.35 -14.68
C ASP A 55 0.42 -8.29 -13.54
N ASP A 56 -0.28 -8.25 -12.40
CA ASP A 56 0.07 -8.99 -11.15
C ASP A 56 1.38 -8.57 -10.46
N ARG A 57 2.13 -7.61 -11.02
CA ARG A 57 3.28 -7.02 -10.35
C ARG A 57 2.82 -5.93 -9.39
N VAL A 58 3.26 -6.03 -8.14
CA VAL A 58 3.12 -4.98 -7.13
C VAL A 58 4.27 -3.98 -7.26
N PHE A 59 3.93 -2.70 -7.23
CA PHE A 59 4.86 -1.57 -7.25
C PHE A 59 4.83 -0.93 -5.87
N GLY A 60 5.80 -1.31 -5.04
CA GLY A 60 6.05 -0.65 -3.76
C GLY A 60 6.75 0.71 -3.95
N LYS A 61 7.30 1.24 -2.86
CA LYS A 61 8.11 2.47 -2.94
C LYS A 61 9.40 2.21 -3.72
N PRO A 62 9.77 3.07 -4.70
CA PRO A 62 11.05 2.95 -5.36
C PRO A 62 12.19 3.22 -4.37
N ALA A 63 13.27 2.47 -4.48
CA ALA A 63 14.48 2.65 -3.66
C ALA A 63 15.29 3.87 -4.09
N ASP A 64 15.22 4.23 -5.37
CA ASP A 64 15.94 5.38 -5.94
C ASP A 64 15.21 5.98 -7.16
N ALA A 65 15.76 7.08 -7.68
CA ALA A 65 15.23 7.79 -8.83
C ALA A 65 15.22 6.95 -10.13
N ALA A 66 16.18 6.04 -10.30
CA ALA A 66 16.23 5.18 -11.48
C ALA A 66 15.10 4.15 -11.44
N GLU A 67 14.84 3.57 -10.27
CA GLU A 67 13.71 2.67 -10.07
C GLU A 67 12.38 3.41 -10.23
N ALA A 68 12.23 4.61 -9.65
CA ALA A 68 11.04 5.44 -9.83
C ALA A 68 10.75 5.70 -11.32
N LEU A 69 11.79 6.01 -12.10
CA LEU A 69 11.67 6.22 -13.54
C LEU A 69 11.26 4.93 -14.29
N ASP A 70 11.82 3.76 -13.94
CA ASP A 70 11.41 2.47 -14.52
C ASP A 70 9.94 2.15 -14.21
N MET A 71 9.51 2.37 -12.97
CA MET A 71 8.13 2.17 -12.55
C MET A 71 7.17 3.04 -13.39
N LEU A 72 7.45 4.35 -13.50
CA LEU A 72 6.62 5.27 -14.26
C LEU A 72 6.63 4.97 -15.77
N GLN A 73 7.76 4.53 -16.32
CA GLN A 73 7.85 4.09 -17.72
C GLN A 73 6.98 2.86 -18.01
N ARG A 74 6.83 1.95 -17.04
CA ARG A 74 5.93 0.80 -17.17
C ARG A 74 4.47 1.21 -17.09
N LEU A 75 4.14 2.24 -16.30
CA LEU A 75 2.76 2.68 -16.04
C LEU A 75 2.22 3.65 -17.10
N ARG A 76 3.06 4.47 -17.75
CA ARG A 76 2.62 5.49 -18.73
C ARG A 76 1.76 4.89 -19.85
N GLY A 77 0.65 5.57 -20.15
CA GLY A 77 -0.29 5.17 -21.19
C GLY A 77 -1.12 3.91 -20.88
N ARG A 78 -0.99 3.33 -19.68
CA ARG A 78 -1.66 2.08 -19.30
C ARG A 78 -2.64 2.29 -18.16
N GLU A 79 -3.61 1.37 -18.11
CA GLU A 79 -4.44 1.17 -16.92
C GLU A 79 -3.74 0.22 -15.96
N HIS A 80 -3.81 0.55 -14.68
CA HIS A 80 -3.36 -0.26 -13.56
C HIS A 80 -4.36 -0.13 -12.42
N GLU A 81 -4.17 -0.96 -11.40
CA GLU A 81 -5.03 -0.99 -10.24
C GLU A 81 -4.33 -0.40 -9.03
N VAL A 82 -5.09 0.30 -8.19
CA VAL A 82 -4.67 0.71 -6.85
C VAL A 82 -5.54 -0.05 -5.87
N LEU A 83 -4.90 -0.88 -5.06
CA LEU A 83 -5.56 -1.67 -4.03
C LEU A 83 -5.31 -1.03 -2.68
N SER A 84 -6.37 -0.65 -1.97
CA SER A 84 -6.29 -0.12 -0.61
C SER A 84 -7.00 -1.07 0.35
N ALA A 85 -6.26 -1.67 1.27
CA ALA A 85 -6.81 -2.51 2.33
C ALA A 85 -6.90 -1.76 3.65
N LEU A 86 -7.96 -2.06 4.40
CA LEU A 86 -8.24 -1.51 5.72
C LEU A 86 -8.51 -2.68 6.67
N CYS A 87 -7.94 -2.62 7.87
CA CYS A 87 -8.23 -3.54 8.95
C CYS A 87 -8.50 -2.75 10.23
N LEU A 88 -9.72 -2.83 10.74
CA LEU A 88 -10.15 -2.22 11.99
C LEU A 88 -10.25 -3.31 13.06
N LEU A 89 -9.49 -3.17 14.14
CA LEU A 89 -9.40 -4.14 15.24
C LEU A 89 -9.78 -3.47 16.56
N GLY A 90 -10.66 -4.11 17.33
CA GLY A 90 -11.07 -3.68 18.67
C GLY A 90 -11.44 -4.88 19.55
N GLU A 91 -11.98 -4.62 20.73
CA GLU A 91 -12.39 -5.67 21.69
C GLU A 91 -13.44 -6.63 21.09
N ASP A 92 -14.35 -6.10 20.27
CA ASP A 92 -15.41 -6.86 19.59
C ASP A 92 -14.92 -7.67 18.38
N GLY A 93 -13.62 -7.60 18.06
CA GLY A 93 -12.99 -8.33 16.99
C GLY A 93 -12.55 -7.46 15.80
N GLU A 94 -12.55 -8.07 14.63
CA GLU A 94 -11.84 -7.55 13.44
C GLU A 94 -12.80 -7.30 12.27
N ARG A 95 -12.66 -6.15 11.60
CA ARG A 95 -13.38 -5.80 10.38
C ARG A 95 -12.37 -5.44 9.28
N ARG A 96 -12.60 -5.93 8.06
CA ARG A 96 -11.72 -5.67 6.92
C ARG A 96 -12.49 -5.09 5.74
N ALA A 97 -11.82 -4.28 4.95
CA ALA A 97 -12.30 -3.83 3.65
C ALA A 97 -11.13 -3.80 2.66
N LEU A 98 -11.42 -4.13 1.40
CA LEU A 98 -10.51 -3.96 0.28
C LEU A 98 -11.21 -3.10 -0.77
N VAL A 99 -10.58 -2.00 -1.13
CA VAL A 99 -11.06 -1.08 -2.17
C VAL A 99 -10.12 -1.21 -3.36
N ARG A 100 -10.70 -1.31 -4.56
CA ARG A 100 -9.98 -1.42 -5.83
C ARG A 100 -10.38 -0.27 -6.72
N SER A 101 -9.38 0.47 -7.20
CA SER A 101 -9.54 1.59 -8.11
C SER A 101 -8.75 1.35 -9.39
N THR A 102 -9.35 1.62 -10.55
CA THR A 102 -8.63 1.60 -11.83
C THR A 102 -8.12 2.99 -12.15
N VAL A 103 -6.83 3.11 -12.44
CA VAL A 103 -6.16 4.37 -12.78
C VAL A 103 -5.52 4.25 -14.15
N ARG A 104 -5.77 5.22 -15.02
CA ARG A 104 -5.14 5.30 -16.36
C ARG A 104 -4.17 6.47 -16.40
N PHE A 105 -2.90 6.18 -16.66
CA PHE A 105 -1.94 7.24 -16.93
C PHE A 105 -2.02 7.70 -18.38
N ALA A 106 -1.84 9.00 -18.59
CA ALA A 106 -1.58 9.54 -19.91
C ALA A 106 -0.29 8.93 -20.50
N PRO A 107 -0.14 8.90 -21.84
CA PRO A 107 1.12 8.49 -22.48
C PRO A 107 2.18 9.60 -22.32
N LEU A 108 2.73 9.73 -21.11
CA LEU A 108 3.72 10.74 -20.75
C LEU A 108 5.04 10.49 -21.50
N ASP A 109 5.70 11.56 -21.95
CA ASP A 109 7.02 11.47 -22.57
C ASP A 109 8.14 11.29 -21.53
N ALA A 110 9.34 10.95 -22.01
CA ALA A 110 10.47 10.66 -21.13
C ALA A 110 10.99 11.90 -20.38
N GLU A 111 10.75 13.11 -20.89
CA GLU A 111 11.17 14.35 -20.24
C GLU A 111 10.26 14.67 -19.06
N THR A 112 8.95 14.56 -19.25
CA THR A 112 7.94 14.73 -18.19
C THR A 112 8.20 13.77 -17.03
N LEU A 113 8.47 12.49 -17.33
CA LEU A 113 8.79 11.51 -16.28
C LEU A 113 10.06 11.87 -15.50
N ARG A 114 11.12 12.32 -16.19
CA ARG A 114 12.37 12.74 -15.54
C ARG A 114 12.17 13.98 -14.67
N THR A 115 11.40 14.94 -15.15
CA THR A 115 11.06 16.15 -14.40
C THR A 115 10.27 15.80 -13.13
N TYR A 116 9.30 14.88 -13.23
CA TYR A 116 8.55 14.41 -12.07
C TYR A 116 9.44 13.69 -11.06
N VAL A 117 10.29 12.75 -11.50
CA VAL A 117 11.23 12.07 -10.59
C VAL A 117 12.21 13.06 -9.93
N ALA A 118 12.63 14.10 -10.64
CA ALA A 118 13.54 15.12 -10.11
C ALA A 118 12.89 16.04 -9.06
N SER A 119 11.56 16.10 -8.96
CA SER A 119 10.88 16.88 -7.90
C SER A 119 10.99 16.22 -6.53
N GLY A 120 11.20 14.90 -6.49
CA GLY A 120 11.25 14.12 -5.25
C GLY A 120 9.88 13.81 -4.65
N GLU A 121 8.79 14.02 -5.40
CA GLU A 121 7.44 13.57 -5.05
C GLU A 121 7.24 12.06 -5.27
#